data_AF-A0AA36E4W3-F1
#
_entry.id   AF-A0AA36E4W3-F1
#
_cell.length_a   1.000
_cell.length_b   1.000
_cell.length_c   1.000
_cell.angle_alpha   90.00
_cell.angle_beta   90.00
_cell.angle_gamma   90.00
#
_symmetry.space_group_name_H-M   'P 1'
#
loop_
_entity.id
_entity.type
_entity.pdbx_description
1 polymer ?
#
loop_
_entity_poly.entity_id
_entity_poly.type
_entity_poly.pdbx_seq_one_letter_code
_entity_poly.pdbx_strand_id
1 'polypeptide(L)'
;MENGSLNKWLQDLNCQESQTWNNRIRIGLDVDKGLQYLHNFANPAYVHKDINSSNILLTKDLRAKISKFGLAKSTEKGENVNSSIKCRFESKGYLAPEYLEAGFVTTKTDVYAFGVVLLELITGKKVVYENDDDGEEVMLSEEVASIMGDEKNGKGKLGLFGIGTIKKIKYK
;
A
#
# COMPACT_ATOMS: atom_id res chain seq x y z
N MET A 1 8.92 -2.91 16.19
CA MET A 1 7.95 -3.95 16.60
C MET A 1 8.54 -5.31 16.25
N GLU A 2 8.08 -6.36 16.90
CA GLU A 2 8.71 -7.69 16.95
C GLU A 2 8.76 -8.35 15.57
N ASN A 3 7.71 -8.19 14.76
CA ASN A 3 7.63 -8.76 13.41
C ASN A 3 8.13 -7.79 12.33
N GLY A 4 8.80 -6.70 12.72
CA GLY A 4 9.38 -5.74 11.78
C GLY A 4 8.36 -4.93 10.98
N SER A 5 8.73 -4.59 9.75
CA SER A 5 7.90 -3.84 8.79
C SER A 5 7.13 -4.77 7.85
N LEU A 6 5.98 -4.32 7.37
CA LEU A 6 5.12 -5.09 6.47
C LEU A 6 5.85 -5.53 5.20
N ASN A 7 6.70 -4.67 4.62
CA ASN A 7 7.47 -5.03 3.43
C ASN A 7 8.39 -6.23 3.67
N LYS A 8 9.11 -6.27 4.80
CA LYS A 8 10.00 -7.38 5.16
C LYS A 8 9.20 -8.65 5.42
N TRP A 9 8.07 -8.52 6.12
CA TRP A 9 7.18 -9.65 6.40
C TRP A 9 6.54 -10.24 5.13
N LEU A 10 6.14 -9.42 4.16
CA LEU A 10 5.61 -9.89 2.88
C LEU A 10 6.66 -10.59 2.00
N GLN A 11 7.92 -10.16 2.10
CA GLN A 11 9.04 -10.72 1.31
C GLN A 11 9.68 -11.95 1.94
N ASP A 12 9.32 -12.29 3.19
CA ASP A 12 9.82 -13.49 3.85
C ASP A 12 9.06 -14.72 3.34
N LEU A 13 9.68 -15.43 2.39
CA LEU A 13 9.17 -16.67 1.79
C LEU A 13 9.10 -17.84 2.80
N ASN A 14 9.84 -17.76 3.90
CA ASN A 14 9.82 -18.78 4.95
C ASN A 14 8.69 -18.54 5.97
N CYS A 15 8.07 -17.35 5.95
CA CYS A 15 6.98 -17.00 6.85
C CYS A 15 5.65 -17.59 6.35
N GLN A 16 5.22 -18.72 6.92
CA GLN A 16 3.92 -19.32 6.61
C GLN A 16 2.74 -18.38 6.92
N GLU A 17 2.90 -17.50 7.91
CA GLU A 17 1.90 -16.51 8.29
C GLU A 17 1.72 -15.43 7.21
N SER A 18 2.77 -15.11 6.45
CA SER A 18 2.72 -14.15 5.34
C SER A 18 1.94 -14.69 4.14
N GLN A 19 1.79 -16.01 4.04
CA GLN A 19 1.01 -16.66 2.98
C GLN A 19 -0.49 -16.78 3.32
N THR A 20 -0.88 -16.44 4.56
CA THR A 20 -2.27 -16.57 4.99
C THR A 20 -3.09 -15.33 4.67
N TRP A 21 -4.11 -15.49 3.81
CA TRP A 21 -5.01 -14.41 3.41
C TRP A 21 -5.69 -13.68 4.59
N ASN A 22 -6.09 -14.42 5.63
CA ASN A 22 -6.71 -13.84 6.83
C ASN A 22 -5.78 -12.83 7.53
N ASN A 23 -4.47 -13.10 7.58
CA ASN A 23 -3.51 -12.17 8.17
C ASN A 23 -3.39 -10.91 7.33
N ARG A 24 -3.33 -11.06 6.00
CA ARG A 24 -3.23 -9.93 5.07
C ARG A 24 -4.45 -9.01 5.13
N ILE A 25 -5.66 -9.58 5.17
CA ILE A 25 -6.90 -8.80 5.37
C ILE A 25 -6.86 -8.07 6.72
N ARG A 26 -6.50 -8.78 7.80
CA ARG A 26 -6.45 -8.19 9.14
C ARG A 26 -5.48 -7.01 9.21
N ILE A 27 -4.31 -7.15 8.59
CA ILE A 27 -3.32 -6.07 8.47
C ILE A 27 -3.92 -4.88 7.71
N GLY A 28 -4.56 -5.11 6.57
CA GLY A 28 -5.23 -4.06 5.79
C GLY A 28 -6.29 -3.30 6.61
N LEU A 29 -7.12 -4.03 7.36
CA LEU A 29 -8.14 -3.44 8.24
C LEU A 29 -7.54 -2.63 9.41
N ASP A 30 -6.42 -3.08 9.97
CA ASP A 30 -5.73 -2.34 11.03
C ASP A 30 -5.14 -1.02 10.49
N VAL A 31 -4.60 -1.02 9.27
CA VAL A 31 -4.09 0.19 8.60
C VAL A 31 -5.23 1.16 8.25
N ASP A 32 -6.34 0.65 7.71
CA ASP A 32 -7.53 1.45 7.40
C ASP A 32 -8.05 2.18 8.64
N LYS A 33 -8.18 1.47 9.77
CA LYS A 33 -8.58 2.09 11.05
C LYS A 33 -7.61 3.17 11.52
N GLY A 34 -6.31 2.94 11.35
CA GLY A 34 -5.28 3.93 11.67
C GLY A 34 -5.41 5.20 10.82
N LEU A 35 -5.63 5.05 9.51
CA LEU A 35 -5.84 6.18 8.60
C LEU A 35 -7.16 6.91 8.89
N GLN A 36 -8.24 6.16 9.10
CA GLN A 36 -9.53 6.72 9.48
C GLN A 36 -9.44 7.57 10.74
N TYR A 37 -8.66 7.12 11.75
CA TYR A 37 -8.41 7.91 12.93
C TYR A 37 -7.72 9.25 12.60
N LEU A 38 -6.63 9.23 11.82
CA LEU A 38 -5.89 10.43 11.44
C LEU A 38 -6.75 11.41 10.62
N HIS A 39 -7.58 10.88 9.73
CA HIS A 39 -8.34 11.70 8.77
C HIS A 39 -9.65 12.25 9.34
N ASN A 40 -10.32 11.52 10.24
CA ASN A 40 -11.69 11.85 10.64
C ASN A 40 -11.87 12.09 12.14
N PHE A 41 -10.99 11.54 12.98
CA PHE A 41 -11.14 11.58 14.45
C PHE A 41 -10.07 12.43 15.14
N ALA A 42 -8.90 12.62 14.52
CA ALA A 42 -7.95 13.63 14.96
C ALA A 42 -8.55 15.03 14.72
N ASN A 43 -8.43 15.90 15.71
CA ASN A 43 -8.84 17.30 15.60
C ASN A 43 -7.63 18.20 15.87
N PRO A 44 -7.06 18.81 14.84
CA PRO A 44 -7.48 18.75 13.43
C PRO A 44 -7.11 17.43 12.74
N ALA A 45 -7.66 17.17 11.55
CA ALA A 45 -7.27 16.01 10.76
C ALA A 45 -5.81 16.12 10.29
N TYR A 46 -5.12 14.99 10.18
CA TYR A 46 -3.72 14.88 9.77
C TYR A 46 -3.56 14.08 8.48
N VAL A 47 -2.70 14.55 7.59
CA VAL A 47 -2.20 13.79 6.44
C VAL A 47 -0.83 13.22 6.80
N HIS A 48 -0.63 11.91 6.64
CA HIS A 48 0.62 11.22 6.97
C HIS A 48 1.73 11.48 5.94
N LYS A 49 1.39 11.49 4.64
CA LYS A 49 2.27 11.78 3.49
C LYS A 49 3.40 10.79 3.20
N ASP A 50 3.42 9.65 3.89
CA ASP A 50 4.47 8.63 3.72
C ASP A 50 3.92 7.25 4.06
N ILE A 51 2.70 6.96 3.63
CA ILE A 51 2.11 5.63 3.77
C ILE A 51 2.80 4.71 2.76
N ASN A 52 3.45 3.66 3.27
CA ASN A 52 4.06 2.58 2.49
C ASN A 52 4.27 1.36 3.40
N SER A 53 4.54 0.20 2.81
CA SER A 53 4.72 -1.05 3.57
C SER A 53 5.98 -1.07 4.45
N SER A 54 6.98 -0.21 4.20
CA SER A 54 8.13 -0.05 5.11
C SER A 54 7.78 0.69 6.40
N ASN A 55 6.78 1.59 6.33
CA ASN A 55 6.31 2.41 7.45
C ASN A 55 5.12 1.81 8.19
N ILE A 56 4.64 0.64 7.78
CA ILE A 56 3.66 -0.15 8.52
C ILE A 56 4.40 -1.20 9.33
N LEU A 57 4.29 -1.15 10.66
CA LEU A 57 4.97 -2.06 11.57
C LEU A 57 4.02 -3.13 12.09
N LEU A 58 4.53 -4.33 12.27
CA LEU A 58 3.77 -5.49 12.74
C LEU A 58 4.19 -5.86 14.16
N THR A 59 3.21 -5.87 15.07
CA THR A 59 3.36 -6.38 16.44
C THR A 59 3.50 -7.90 16.45
N LYS A 60 3.93 -8.46 17.60
CA LYS A 60 3.98 -9.92 17.83
C LYS A 60 2.69 -10.68 17.45
N ASP A 61 1.52 -10.07 17.64
CA ASP A 61 0.21 -10.69 17.38
C ASP A 61 -0.30 -10.42 15.94
N LEU A 62 0.61 -10.01 15.05
CA LEU A 62 0.33 -9.61 13.67
C LEU A 62 -0.74 -8.51 13.55
N ARG A 63 -0.73 -7.58 14.51
CA ARG A 63 -1.49 -6.31 14.42
C ARG A 63 -0.64 -5.25 13.76
N ALA A 64 -1.23 -4.53 12.81
CA ALA A 64 -0.54 -3.49 12.05
C ALA A 64 -0.67 -2.12 12.72
N LYS A 65 0.40 -1.33 12.64
CA LYS A 65 0.46 0.03 13.18
C LYS A 65 1.21 0.93 12.22
N ILE A 66 0.62 2.08 11.91
CA ILE A 66 1.24 3.13 11.08
C ILE A 66 2.37 3.79 11.89
N SER A 67 3.50 4.09 11.24
CA SER A 67 4.68 4.68 11.85
C SER A 67 5.34 5.72 10.94
N LYS A 68 6.39 6.38 11.43
CA LYS A 68 7.17 7.41 10.69
C LYS A 68 6.37 8.67 10.33
N PHE A 69 5.71 9.24 11.34
CA PHE A 69 4.96 10.51 11.26
C PHE A 69 5.82 11.77 11.04
N GLY A 70 7.12 11.65 10.74
CA GLY A 70 8.03 12.81 10.61
C GLY A 70 7.70 13.74 9.44
N LEU A 71 6.84 13.31 8.51
CA LEU A 71 6.31 14.15 7.44
C LEU A 71 4.85 14.58 7.67
N ALA A 72 4.18 14.04 8.69
CA ALA A 72 2.75 14.22 8.88
C ALA A 72 2.41 15.68 9.18
N LYS A 73 1.24 16.15 8.70
CA LYS A 73 0.84 17.56 8.81
C LYS A 73 -0.66 17.70 9.04
N SER A 74 -1.03 18.65 9.91
CA SER A 74 -2.41 19.07 10.15
C SER A 74 -3.02 19.74 8.90
N THR A 75 -4.33 19.55 8.73
CA THR A 75 -5.17 20.12 7.67
C THR A 75 -5.76 21.50 8.01
N GLU A 76 -5.44 22.12 9.16
CA GLU A 76 -6.04 23.38 9.67
C GLU A 76 -5.95 24.60 8.75
N LYS A 77 -5.09 24.56 7.74
CA LYS A 77 -5.14 25.55 6.65
C LYS A 77 -5.88 24.89 5.50
N GLY A 78 -7.16 25.26 5.35
CA GLY A 78 -8.14 24.71 4.39
C GLY A 78 -7.80 24.94 2.91
N GLU A 79 -6.57 24.69 2.52
CA GLU A 79 -6.07 24.86 1.17
C GLU A 79 -5.18 23.68 0.87
N ASN A 80 -5.29 23.18 -0.36
CA ASN A 80 -4.34 22.26 -0.95
C ASN A 80 -2.94 22.84 -0.72
N VAL A 81 -2.25 22.36 0.33
CA VAL A 81 -0.98 22.96 0.72
C VAL A 81 0.00 22.50 -0.34
N ASN A 82 0.34 23.38 -1.27
CA ASN A 82 1.45 23.19 -2.20
C ASN A 82 2.70 22.95 -1.36
N SER A 83 3.01 21.68 -1.14
CA SER A 83 4.24 21.27 -0.48
C SER A 83 5.27 21.16 -1.57
N SER A 84 6.50 21.62 -1.31
CA SER A 84 7.64 21.26 -2.17
C SER A 84 7.62 19.74 -2.32
N ILE A 85 7.56 19.27 -3.57
CA ILE A 85 7.51 17.83 -3.88
C ILE A 85 8.79 17.23 -3.31
N LYS A 86 8.65 16.52 -2.20
CA LYS A 86 9.75 15.81 -1.56
C LYS A 86 9.55 14.34 -1.86
N CYS A 87 9.97 13.93 -3.06
CA CYS A 87 10.00 12.52 -3.43
C CYS A 87 11.19 11.85 -2.75
N ARG A 88 10.93 10.90 -1.85
CA ARG A 88 11.96 9.95 -1.42
C ARG A 88 11.93 8.78 -2.40
N PHE A 89 13.11 8.26 -2.75
CA PHE A 89 13.24 7.08 -3.61
C PHE A 89 12.38 5.91 -3.11
N GLU A 90 12.34 5.70 -1.79
CA GLU A 90 11.54 4.67 -1.10
C GLU A 90 10.01 4.82 -1.27
N SER A 91 9.53 6.02 -1.60
CA SER A 91 8.09 6.33 -1.70
C SER A 91 7.60 6.38 -3.15
N LYS A 92 8.48 6.25 -4.16
CA LYS A 92 8.20 6.51 -5.59
C LYS A 92 6.91 5.85 -6.10
N GLY A 93 6.69 4.57 -5.77
CA GLY A 93 5.50 3.83 -6.22
C GLY A 93 4.22 4.05 -5.40
N TYR A 94 4.26 4.86 -4.33
CA TYR A 94 3.10 5.15 -3.47
C TYR A 94 2.57 6.57 -3.66
N LEU A 95 3.24 7.41 -4.46
CA LEU A 95 2.88 8.81 -4.63
C LEU A 95 1.65 8.94 -5.51
N ALA A 96 0.65 9.67 -5.01
CA ALA A 96 -0.56 9.97 -5.76
C ALA A 96 -0.25 10.87 -6.97
N PRO A 97 -0.92 10.69 -8.12
CA PRO A 97 -0.66 11.48 -9.32
C PRO A 97 -0.83 12.97 -9.08
N GLU A 98 -1.87 13.38 -8.34
CA GLU A 98 -2.11 14.79 -8.00
C GLU A 98 -1.00 15.41 -7.12
N TYR A 99 -0.30 14.58 -6.34
CA TYR A 99 0.86 15.01 -5.56
C TYR A 99 2.10 15.17 -6.46
N LEU A 100 2.28 14.30 -7.45
CA LEU A 100 3.38 14.38 -8.41
C LEU A 100 3.23 15.57 -9.37
N GLU A 101 2.01 15.84 -9.81
CA GLU A 101 1.71 16.91 -10.78
C GLU A 101 1.72 18.29 -10.13
N ALA A 102 1.03 18.45 -9.00
CA ALA A 102 0.75 19.75 -8.42
C ALA A 102 1.30 19.93 -6.99
N GLY A 103 1.89 18.89 -6.39
CA GLY A 103 2.33 18.94 -5.00
C GLY A 103 1.18 19.01 -3.98
N PHE A 104 -0.05 18.66 -4.40
CA PHE A 104 -1.23 18.72 -3.55
C PHE A 104 -1.17 17.67 -2.47
N VAL A 105 -1.30 18.11 -1.22
CA VAL A 105 -1.32 17.25 -0.04
C VAL A 105 -2.72 17.27 0.54
N THR A 106 -3.39 16.11 0.52
CA THR A 106 -4.74 15.93 1.05
C THR A 106 -4.86 14.59 1.74
N THR A 107 -5.94 14.34 2.49
CA THR A 107 -6.21 13.00 3.01
C THR A 107 -6.33 11.95 1.89
N LYS A 108 -6.68 12.36 0.67
CA LYS A 108 -6.78 11.48 -0.50
C LYS A 108 -5.43 10.96 -0.99
N THR A 109 -4.35 11.71 -0.79
CA THR A 109 -3.01 11.21 -1.15
C THR A 109 -2.59 10.03 -0.27
N ASP A 110 -2.97 10.04 1.01
CA ASP A 110 -2.76 8.88 1.90
C ASP A 110 -3.65 7.69 1.48
N VAL A 111 -4.88 7.95 1.01
CA VAL A 111 -5.79 6.90 0.52
C VAL A 111 -5.23 6.23 -0.73
N TYR A 112 -4.68 7.00 -1.68
CA TYR A 112 -4.00 6.44 -2.85
C TYR A 112 -2.84 5.52 -2.44
N ALA A 113 -1.96 6.02 -1.57
CA ALA A 113 -0.82 5.27 -1.07
C ALA A 113 -1.24 3.98 -0.34
N PHE A 114 -2.33 4.04 0.42
CA PHE A 114 -2.94 2.86 1.03
C PHE A 114 -3.48 1.87 -0.01
N GLY A 115 -4.07 2.34 -1.10
CA GLY A 115 -4.46 1.49 -2.23
C GLY A 115 -3.30 0.70 -2.79
N VAL A 116 -2.11 1.31 -2.93
CA VAL A 116 -0.89 0.61 -3.35
C VAL A 116 -0.46 -0.44 -2.33
N VAL A 117 -0.52 -0.14 -1.02
CA VAL A 117 -0.26 -1.15 0.04
C VAL A 117 -1.23 -2.33 -0.04
N LEU A 118 -2.51 -2.08 -0.37
CA LEU A 118 -3.48 -3.16 -0.59
C LEU A 118 -3.09 -4.03 -1.79
N LEU A 119 -2.54 -3.46 -2.87
CA LEU A 119 -2.01 -4.23 -4.00
C LEU A 119 -0.83 -5.11 -3.57
N GLU A 120 0.08 -4.61 -2.74
CA GLU A 120 1.18 -5.42 -2.18
C GLU A 120 0.64 -6.56 -1.31
N LEU A 121 -0.38 -6.31 -0.48
CA LEU A 121 -1.04 -7.34 0.31
C LEU A 121 -1.74 -8.38 -0.58
N ILE A 122 -2.42 -7.97 -1.67
CA ILE A 122 -3.12 -8.89 -2.56
C ILE A 122 -2.13 -9.76 -3.35
N THR A 123 -1.10 -9.13 -3.91
CA THR A 123 -0.18 -9.79 -4.86
C THR A 123 1.03 -10.44 -4.20
N GLY A 124 1.42 -9.97 -3.00
CA GLY A 124 2.70 -10.31 -2.39
C GLY A 124 3.93 -9.74 -3.12
N LYS A 125 3.75 -8.97 -4.19
CA LYS A 125 4.83 -8.37 -4.98
C LYS A 125 5.32 -7.08 -4.33
N LYS A 126 6.56 -6.70 -4.65
CA LYS A 126 7.11 -5.38 -4.30
C LYS A 126 6.38 -4.30 -5.12
N VAL A 127 6.22 -3.11 -4.55
CA VAL A 127 5.68 -1.94 -5.24
C VAL A 127 6.43 -1.58 -6.53
N VAL A 128 7.75 -1.77 -6.54
CA VAL A 128 8.62 -1.65 -7.71
C VAL A 128 9.44 -2.93 -7.80
N TYR A 129 9.43 -3.57 -8.95
CA TYR A 129 10.20 -4.77 -9.23
C TYR A 129 10.80 -4.71 -10.64
N GLU A 130 11.89 -5.41 -10.84
CA GLU A 130 12.49 -5.58 -12.17
C GLU A 130 11.72 -6.67 -12.91
N ASN A 131 11.37 -6.39 -14.16
CA ASN A 131 10.77 -7.37 -15.04
C ASN A 131 11.82 -8.41 -15.46
N ASP A 132 11.47 -9.69 -15.43
CA ASP A 132 12.41 -10.79 -15.67
C ASP A 132 12.90 -10.84 -17.12
N ASP A 133 12.15 -10.26 -18.06
CA ASP A 133 12.43 -10.34 -19.50
C ASP A 133 13.44 -9.29 -20.00
N ASP A 134 13.35 -8.04 -19.52
CA ASP A 134 14.12 -6.89 -19.99
C ASP A 134 14.87 -6.13 -18.88
N GLY A 135 14.64 -6.48 -17.61
CA GLY A 135 15.24 -5.82 -16.46
C GLY A 135 14.69 -4.42 -16.20
N GLU A 136 13.59 -4.02 -16.84
CA GLU A 136 13.00 -2.70 -16.64
C GLU A 136 12.27 -2.61 -15.28
N GLU A 137 12.37 -1.46 -14.62
CA GLU A 137 11.61 -1.17 -13.40
C GLU A 137 10.12 -1.04 -13.74
N VAL A 138 9.30 -1.95 -13.20
CA VAL A 138 7.84 -1.91 -13.33
C VAL A 138 7.21 -1.46 -12.02
N MET A 139 6.27 -0.52 -12.09
CA MET A 139 5.43 -0.15 -10.96
C MET A 139 4.22 -1.08 -10.86
N LEU A 140 3.98 -1.63 -9.67
CA LEU A 140 2.87 -2.55 -9.42
C LEU A 140 1.51 -1.93 -9.77
N SER A 141 1.33 -0.63 -9.53
CA SER A 141 0.11 0.10 -9.87
C SER A 141 -0.14 0.18 -11.38
N GLU A 142 0.91 0.38 -12.18
CA GLU A 142 0.82 0.50 -13.63
C GLU A 142 0.50 -0.86 -14.27
N GLU A 143 1.16 -1.92 -13.80
CA GLU A 143 0.89 -3.28 -14.24
C GLU A 143 -0.56 -3.69 -13.95
N VAL A 144 -1.03 -3.46 -12.72
CA VAL A 144 -2.42 -3.77 -12.35
C VAL A 144 -3.41 -2.94 -13.17
N ALA A 145 -3.13 -1.65 -13.42
CA ALA A 145 -3.97 -0.80 -14.26
C ALA A 145 -4.03 -1.30 -15.71
N SER A 146 -2.89 -1.70 -16.28
CA SER A 146 -2.80 -2.29 -17.63
C SER A 146 -3.66 -3.55 -17.76
N ILE A 147 -3.60 -4.43 -16.76
CA ILE A 147 -4.41 -5.66 -16.74
C ILE A 147 -5.91 -5.36 -16.64
N MET A 148 -6.28 -4.40 -15.80
CA MET A 148 -7.67 -4.03 -15.57
C MET A 148 -8.29 -3.31 -16.78
N GLY A 149 -7.50 -2.58 -17.57
CA GLY A 149 -7.93 -1.97 -18.84
C GLY A 149 -8.11 -2.96 -19.98
N ASP A 150 -7.60 -4.18 -19.86
CA ASP A 150 -7.65 -5.23 -20.87
C ASP A 150 -8.83 -6.19 -20.59
N GLU A 151 -10.07 -5.72 -20.83
CA GLU A 151 -11.33 -6.45 -20.53
C GLU A 151 -11.41 -7.84 -21.18
N LYS A 152 -10.65 -8.08 -22.26
CA LYS A 152 -10.64 -9.36 -22.99
C LYS A 152 -9.69 -10.40 -22.40
N ASN A 153 -8.74 -10.01 -21.54
CA ASN A 153 -7.68 -10.89 -21.03
C ASN A 153 -7.44 -10.83 -19.51
N GLY A 154 -8.14 -9.96 -18.76
CA GLY A 154 -7.92 -9.76 -17.32
C GLY A 154 -7.98 -11.04 -16.46
N LYS A 155 -8.86 -11.99 -16.78
CA LYS A 155 -9.01 -13.23 -15.99
C LYS A 155 -7.81 -14.19 -16.10
N GLY A 156 -7.12 -14.22 -17.24
CA GLY A 156 -5.93 -15.06 -17.45
C GLY A 156 -4.72 -14.48 -16.74
N LYS A 157 -4.53 -13.16 -16.83
CA LYS A 157 -3.41 -12.44 -16.21
C LYS A 157 -3.49 -12.39 -14.69
N LEU A 158 -4.69 -12.28 -14.10
CA LEU A 158 -4.89 -12.39 -12.64
C LEU A 158 -4.42 -13.74 -12.06
N GLY A 159 -4.45 -14.81 -12.85
CA GLY A 159 -3.92 -16.12 -12.48
C GLY A 159 -2.41 -16.10 -12.19
N LEU A 160 -1.63 -15.26 -12.89
CA LEU A 160 -0.19 -15.10 -12.69
C LEU A 160 0.18 -14.42 -11.37
N PHE A 161 -0.76 -13.73 -10.71
CA PHE A 161 -0.54 -13.06 -9.42
C PHE A 161 -0.90 -13.94 -8.22
N GLY A 162 -1.14 -15.25 -8.41
CA GLY A 162 -1.61 -16.15 -7.35
C GLY A 162 -3.06 -15.92 -6.92
N ILE A 163 -3.72 -14.89 -7.48
CA ILE A 163 -5.16 -14.59 -7.29
C ILE A 163 -6.02 -15.71 -7.91
N GLY A 164 -5.49 -16.43 -8.92
CA GLY A 164 -6.15 -17.61 -9.50
C GLY A 164 -6.33 -18.80 -8.55
N THR A 165 -5.61 -18.84 -7.41
CA THR A 165 -5.71 -19.90 -6.40
C THR A 165 -6.89 -19.69 -5.43
N ILE A 166 -7.74 -18.68 -5.66
CA ILE A 166 -9.04 -18.52 -4.98
C ILE A 166 -9.99 -19.72 -5.21
N LYS A 167 -9.61 -20.70 -6.05
CA LYS A 167 -10.28 -22.01 -6.11
C LYS A 167 -9.92 -22.91 -4.91
N LYS A 168 -10.49 -22.63 -3.74
CA LYS A 168 -11.04 -23.62 -2.77
C LYS A 168 -11.51 -22.95 -1.46
N ILE A 169 -12.41 -21.97 -1.56
CA ILE A 169 -13.37 -21.78 -0.46
C ILE A 169 -14.48 -22.81 -0.69
N LYS A 170 -14.24 -24.06 -0.28
CA LYS A 170 -15.34 -24.99 -0.04
C LYS A 170 -15.91 -24.61 1.32
N TYR A 171 -17.06 -23.95 1.32
CA TYR A 171 -17.94 -23.98 2.48
C TYR A 171 -18.23 -25.45 2.79
N LYS A 172 -17.78 -25.91 3.95
CA LYS A 172 -18.30 -27.11 4.61
C LYS A 172 -19.20 -26.63 5.74
#